data_AF-A0A258IMI6-F1
#
_entry.id   AF-A0A258IMI6-F1
#
_cell.length_a   1.000
_cell.length_b   1.000
_cell.length_c   1.000
_cell.angle_alpha   90.00
_cell.angle_beta   90.00
_cell.angle_gamma   90.00
#
_symmetry.space_group_name_H-M   'P 1'
#
loop_
_entity.id
_entity.type
_entity.pdbx_description
1 polymer ?
#
loop_
_entity_poly.entity_id
_entity_poly.type
_entity_poly.pdbx_seq_one_letter_code
_entity_poly.pdbx_strand_id
1 'polypeptide(L)'
;MTPQTLGHLAALAWPIPMVVALILVAATKALRFRVLWCLVSLVGIGAFWMEISSGRWGFIPLAINLLGPGHAPGFHKAVIPLGAVIAMVAALRARRARAGS
;
A
#
# COMPACT_ATOMS: atom_id res chain seq x y z
N MET A 1 13.16 21.53 -0.95
CA MET A 1 12.70 20.42 -0.09
C MET A 1 13.92 19.71 0.46
N THR A 2 13.99 19.43 1.75
CA THR A 2 15.09 18.64 2.33
C THR A 2 14.84 17.14 2.08
N PRO A 3 15.89 16.30 2.05
CA PRO A 3 15.74 14.84 1.95
C PRO A 3 14.79 14.27 3.00
N GLN A 4 14.79 14.85 4.21
CA GLN A 4 13.89 14.47 5.31
C GLN A 4 12.42 14.71 4.95
N THR A 5 12.07 15.85 4.35
CA THR A 5 10.70 16.12 3.90
C THR A 5 10.23 15.07 2.89
N LEU A 6 11.09 14.68 1.94
CA LEU A 6 10.79 13.62 0.97
C LEU A 6 10.60 12.26 1.64
N GLY A 7 11.43 11.91 2.62
CA GLY A 7 11.29 10.68 3.40
C GLY A 7 9.99 10.58 4.19
N HIS A 8 9.55 11.68 4.80
CA HIS A 8 8.27 11.75 5.51
C HIS A 8 7.07 11.64 4.57
N LEU A 9 7.11 12.37 3.44
CA LEU A 9 6.06 12.31 2.43
C LEU A 9 5.95 10.91 1.84
N ALA A 10 7.08 10.27 1.54
CA ALA A 10 7.11 8.88 1.09
C ALA A 10 6.51 7.97 2.17
N ALA A 11 6.92 8.06 3.44
CA ALA A 11 6.41 7.19 4.49
C ALA A 11 4.87 7.27 4.68
N LEU A 12 4.28 8.45 4.49
CA LEU A 12 2.84 8.68 4.67
C LEU A 12 2.00 8.43 3.41
N ALA A 13 2.57 8.58 2.21
CA ALA A 13 1.83 8.46 0.96
C ALA A 13 1.30 7.04 0.70
N TRP A 14 1.97 6.00 1.21
CA TRP A 14 1.68 4.62 0.86
C TRP A 14 0.64 3.90 1.75
N PRO A 15 0.53 4.16 3.06
CA PRO A 15 -0.53 3.59 3.89
C PRO A 15 -1.93 4.06 3.50
N ILE A 16 -2.08 5.30 3.05
CA ILE A 16 -3.37 5.90 2.67
C ILE A 16 -4.12 5.05 1.61
N PRO A 17 -3.54 4.74 0.44
CA PRO A 17 -4.21 3.91 -0.56
C PRO A 17 -4.49 2.48 -0.08
N MET A 18 -3.65 1.91 0.79
CA MET A 18 -3.92 0.59 1.39
C MET A 18 -5.18 0.60 2.27
N VAL A 19 -5.33 1.61 3.12
CA VAL A 19 -6.52 1.76 3.98
C VAL A 19 -7.77 2.04 3.14
N VAL A 20 -7.67 2.92 2.14
CA VAL A 20 -8.78 3.20 1.22
C VAL A 20 -9.22 1.94 0.47
N ALA A 21 -8.26 1.16 -0.04
CA ALA A 21 -8.54 -0.10 -0.71
C ALA A 21 -9.21 -1.11 0.24
N LEU A 22 -8.71 -1.25 1.46
CA LEU A 22 -9.27 -2.13 2.48
C LEU A 22 -10.74 -1.80 2.77
N ILE A 23 -11.05 -0.51 2.99
CA ILE A 23 -12.42 -0.05 3.24
C ILE A 23 -13.31 -0.33 2.03
N LEU A 24 -12.85 0.00 0.82
CA LEU A 24 -13.61 -0.23 -0.41
C LEU A 24 -13.92 -1.71 -0.63
N VAL A 25 -12.93 -2.59 -0.43
CA VAL A 25 -13.08 -4.04 -0.55
C VAL A 25 -14.03 -4.56 0.51
N ALA A 26 -13.86 -4.16 1.77
CA ALA A 26 -14.72 -4.58 2.88
C ALA A 26 -16.19 -4.21 2.64
N ALA A 27 -16.43 -3.00 2.11
CA ALA A 27 -17.76 -2.51 1.75
C ALA A 27 -18.37 -3.21 0.52
N THR A 28 -17.57 -3.83 -0.34
CA THR A 28 -18.03 -4.45 -1.59
C THR A 28 -18.52 -5.88 -1.38
N LYS A 29 -19.81 -6.06 -1.04
CA LYS A 29 -20.43 -7.38 -0.84
C LYS A 29 -20.46 -8.28 -2.08
N ALA A 30 -20.36 -7.71 -3.28
CA ALA A 30 -20.36 -8.45 -4.54
C ALA A 30 -19.04 -9.19 -4.82
N LEU A 31 -17.98 -8.91 -4.04
CA LEU A 31 -16.67 -9.46 -4.30
C LEU A 31 -16.53 -10.87 -3.70
N ARG A 32 -16.33 -11.87 -4.55
CA ARG A 32 -16.01 -13.24 -4.10
C ARG A 32 -14.64 -13.26 -3.41
N PHE A 33 -14.52 -14.03 -2.34
CA PHE A 33 -13.31 -14.11 -1.51
C PHE A 33 -12.86 -12.77 -0.92
N ARG A 34 -13.82 -11.94 -0.51
CA ARG A 34 -13.58 -10.60 0.05
C ARG A 34 -12.45 -10.54 1.09
N VAL A 35 -12.36 -11.53 1.98
CA VAL A 35 -11.31 -11.58 3.01
C VAL A 35 -9.91 -11.66 2.39
N LEU A 36 -9.72 -12.48 1.35
CA LEU A 36 -8.44 -12.55 0.62
C LEU A 36 -8.12 -11.21 -0.04
N TRP A 37 -9.11 -10.54 -0.63
CA TRP A 37 -8.91 -9.21 -1.20
C TRP A 37 -8.55 -8.14 -0.16
N CYS A 38 -9.08 -8.25 1.06
CA CYS A 38 -8.66 -7.40 2.17
C CYS A 38 -7.17 -7.63 2.49
N LEU A 39 -6.72 -8.89 2.57
CA LEU A 39 -5.30 -9.19 2.78
C LEU A 39 -4.42 -8.67 1.64
N VAL A 40 -4.86 -8.83 0.39
CA VAL A 40 -4.16 -8.30 -0.79
C VAL A 40 -4.02 -6.78 -0.73
N SER A 41 -5.03 -6.06 -0.22
CA SER A 41 -4.97 -4.60 -0.11
C SER A 41 -3.84 -4.08 0.79
N LEU A 42 -3.30 -4.95 1.67
CA LEU A 42 -2.22 -4.65 2.61
C LEU A 42 -0.85 -5.13 2.12
N VAL A 43 -0.77 -5.66 0.89
CA VAL A 43 0.48 -6.10 0.26
C VAL A 43 1.14 -4.91 -0.43
N GLY A 44 2.36 -4.59 0.00
CA GLY A 44 3.27 -3.68 -0.67
C GLY A 44 4.36 -4.43 -1.44
N ILE A 45 4.80 -3.88 -2.56
CA ILE A 45 5.95 -4.35 -3.33
C ILE A 45 7.01 -3.25 -3.35
N GLY A 46 8.27 -3.66 -3.32
CA GLY A 46 9.39 -2.76 -3.18
C GLY A 46 9.55 -2.28 -1.74
N ALA A 47 10.79 -2.05 -1.33
CA ALA A 47 11.11 -1.47 -0.04
C ALA A 47 12.07 -0.29 -0.25
N PHE A 48 11.54 0.91 -0.09
CA PHE A 48 12.33 2.12 0.06
C PHE A 48 12.76 2.26 1.52
N TRP A 49 14.01 2.66 1.72
CA TRP A 49 14.52 3.04 3.03
C TRP A 49 15.40 4.28 2.91
N MET A 50 15.40 5.11 3.95
CA MET A 50 16.29 6.26 4.08
C MET A 50 16.72 6.41 5.52
N GLU A 51 18.02 6.49 5.75
CA GLU A 51 18.62 6.76 7.05
C GLU A 51 18.44 8.25 7.41
N ILE A 52 17.91 8.52 8.60
CA ILE A 52 17.56 9.90 9.03
C ILE A 52 18.82 10.74 9.29
N SER A 53 19.85 10.14 9.87
CA SER A 53 21.10 10.81 10.26
C SER A 53 21.95 11.22 9.06
N SER A 54 22.10 10.32 8.09
CA SER A 54 23.00 10.49 6.94
C SER A 54 22.28 10.94 5.66
N GLY A 55 20.95 10.80 5.60
CA GLY A 55 20.16 11.03 4.38
C GLY A 55 20.38 9.97 3.30
N ARG A 56 21.17 8.92 3.57
CA ARG A 56 21.42 7.84 2.61
C ARG A 56 20.16 7.03 2.41
N TRP A 57 19.78 6.79 1.16
CA TRP A 57 18.58 6.06 0.81
C TRP A 57 18.85 4.97 -0.22
N GLY A 58 17.93 4.01 -0.30
CA GLY A 58 17.97 2.92 -1.25
C GLY A 58 16.59 2.35 -1.52
N PHE A 59 16.49 1.53 -2.55
CA PHE A 59 15.26 0.85 -2.93
C PHE A 59 15.55 -0.60 -3.31
N ILE A 60 14.76 -1.53 -2.76
CA ILE A 60 14.83 -2.96 -3.05
C ILE A 60 13.58 -3.32 -3.86
N PRO A 61 13.65 -3.51 -5.19
CA PRO A 61 12.47 -3.66 -6.03
C PRO A 61 11.61 -4.90 -5.74
N LEU A 62 12.24 -6.03 -5.42
CA LEU A 62 11.57 -7.32 -5.25
C LEU A 62 11.19 -7.63 -3.79
N ALA A 63 11.20 -6.63 -2.90
CA ALA A 63 10.76 -6.83 -1.52
C ALA A 63 9.22 -6.92 -1.47
N ILE A 64 8.70 -8.03 -0.94
CA ILE A 64 7.26 -8.19 -0.67
C ILE A 64 7.04 -7.88 0.80
N ASN A 65 6.14 -6.94 1.08
CA ASN A 65 5.86 -6.46 2.42
C ASN A 65 4.40 -6.68 2.75
N LEU A 66 4.14 -7.39 3.85
CA LEU A 66 2.80 -7.56 4.39
C LEU A 66 2.57 -6.51 5.48
N LEU A 67 1.46 -5.77 5.42
CA LEU A 67 1.13 -4.70 6.37
C LEU A 67 2.06 -3.48 6.30
N GLY A 68 2.68 -3.24 5.14
CA GLY A 68 3.58 -2.11 4.91
C GLY A 68 5.05 -2.39 5.29
N PRO A 69 5.92 -1.38 5.26
CA PRO A 69 7.38 -1.54 5.38
C PRO A 69 7.90 -1.89 6.79
N GLY A 70 7.01 -1.95 7.79
CA GLY A 70 7.38 -2.01 9.20
C GLY A 70 8.04 -0.72 9.72
N HIS A 71 8.34 -0.71 11.02
CA HIS A 71 9.06 0.39 11.68
C HIS A 71 10.52 -0.02 11.95
N ALA A 72 11.47 0.91 11.75
CA ALA A 72 12.84 0.74 12.20
C ALA A 72 13.38 2.08 12.72
N PRO A 73 13.89 2.16 13.96
CA PRO A 73 14.45 3.39 14.52
C PRO A 73 15.57 3.93 13.63
N GLY A 74 15.55 5.25 13.38
CA GLY A 74 16.55 5.91 12.53
C GLY A 74 16.34 5.79 11.02
N PHE A 75 15.24 5.17 10.57
CA PHE A 75 14.94 5.02 9.14
C PHE A 75 13.53 5.48 8.78
N HIS A 76 13.40 6.21 7.68
CA HIS A 76 12.14 6.30 6.92
C HIS A 76 12.02 5.08 6.03
N LYS A 77 10.83 4.45 6.00
CA LYS A 77 10.57 3.32 5.13
C LYS A 77 9.25 3.49 4.38
N ALA A 78 9.21 2.98 3.17
CA ALA A 78 8.10 3.12 2.25
C ALA A 78 8.00 1.88 1.33
N VAL A 79 6.79 1.58 0.84
CA VAL A 79 6.53 0.47 -0.10
C VAL A 79 5.54 0.92 -1.16
N ILE A 80 5.57 0.32 -2.35
CA ILE A 80 4.56 0.60 -3.38
C ILE A 80 3.32 -0.26 -3.07
N PRO A 81 2.13 0.31 -2.86
CA PRO A 81 0.92 -0.39 -2.43
C PRO A 81 0.24 -1.09 -3.63
N LEU A 82 0.96 -1.95 -4.35
CA LEU A 82 0.45 -2.58 -5.56
C LEU A 82 -0.79 -3.45 -5.26
N GLY A 83 -0.79 -4.15 -4.14
CA GLY A 83 -1.93 -4.95 -3.71
C GLY A 83 -3.20 -4.10 -3.51
N ALA A 84 -3.06 -2.88 -2.97
CA ALA A 84 -4.16 -1.93 -2.83
C ALA A 84 -4.76 -1.55 -4.18
N VAL A 85 -3.91 -1.23 -5.17
CA VAL A 85 -4.35 -0.88 -6.52
C VAL A 85 -5.14 -2.02 -7.16
N ILE A 86 -4.60 -3.25 -7.11
CA ILE A 86 -5.25 -4.44 -7.68
C ILE A 86 -6.59 -4.71 -6.99
N ALA A 87 -6.62 -4.65 -5.65
CA ALA A 87 -7.83 -4.91 -4.87
C ALA A 87 -8.92 -3.85 -5.14
N MET A 88 -8.54 -2.57 -5.28
CA MET A 88 -9.47 -1.51 -5.69
C MET A 88 -10.09 -1.79 -7.06
N VAL A 89 -9.27 -2.14 -8.06
CA VAL A 89 -9.77 -2.46 -9.41
C VAL A 89 -10.74 -3.63 -9.37
N ALA A 90 -10.43 -4.69 -8.61
CA ALA A 90 -11.31 -5.84 -8.46
C ALA A 90 -12.65 -5.44 -7.80
N ALA A 91 -12.61 -4.66 -6.72
CA ALA A 91 -13.81 -4.17 -6.03
C ALA A 91 -14.68 -3.28 -6.95
N LEU A 92 -14.08 -2.35 -7.68
CA LEU A 92 -14.80 -1.47 -8.61
C LEU A 92 -15.43 -2.26 -9.76
N ARG A 93 -14.73 -3.26 -10.31
CA ARG A 93 -15.28 -4.15 -11.35
C ARG A 93 -16.47 -4.96 -10.83
N ALA A 94 -16.37 -5.53 -9.63
CA ALA A 94 -17.48 -6.29 -9.03
C ALA A 94 -18.72 -5.41 -8.78
N ARG A 95 -18.53 -4.15 -8.35
CA ARG A 95 -19.63 -3.19 -8.20
C ARG A 95 -20.32 -2.88 -9.53
N ARG A 96 -19.54 -2.65 -10.59
CA ARG A 96 -20.08 -2.35 -11.93
C ARG A 96 -20.84 -3.53 -12.52
N ALA A 97 -20.32 -4.75 -12.39
CA ALA A 97 -20.98 -5.95 -12.90
C ALA A 97 -22.37 -6.17 -12.26
N ARG A 98 -22.54 -5.80 -10.98
CA ARG A 98 -23.83 -5.89 -10.27
C ARG A 98 -24.79 -4.74 -10.54
N ALA A 99 -24.31 -3.59 -10.99
CA ALA A 99 -25.16 -2.46 -11.34
C ALA A 99 -25.78 -2.60 -12.75
N GLY A 100 -25.18 -3.44 -13.60
CA GLY A 100 -25.70 -3.77 -14.94
C GLY A 100 -26.52 -5.07 -15.00
N SER A 101 -26.79 -5.70 -13.85
CA SER A 101 -27.64 -6.89 -13.68
C SER A 101 -28.93 -6.52 -12.95
#